data_AF-A0A653FMG4-F1
#
_entry.id   AF-A0A653FMG4-F1
#
_cell.length_a   1.000
_cell.length_b   1.000
_cell.length_c   1.000
_cell.angle_alpha   90.00
_cell.angle_beta   90.00
_cell.angle_gamma   90.00
#
_symmetry.space_group_name_H-M   'P 1'
#
loop_
_entity.id
_entity.type
_entity.pdbx_description
1 polymer ?
#
loop_
_entity_poly.entity_id
_entity_poly.type
_entity_poly.pdbx_seq_one_letter_code
_entity_poly.pdbx_strand_id
1 'polypeptide(L)'
;MLVGMNIKGPIATIGAVAVVGTGLFLLNVSRQPEPTASGNTPAATSTATAPTGTAAVSPAPAAPPATPTTPAPRPFADREDFVADIPTKTGNIALEIRVDGAKARAYACDNKGIETWMWGTAENGVLKLADQAKTSELNGTHQGNTVVGNLRINDKNWDFTAVPGATSVF
;
A
#
# COMPACT_ATOMS: atom_id res chain seq x y z
N MET A 1 -7.77 54.05 -6.42
CA MET A 1 -6.63 54.07 -5.48
C MET A 1 -5.88 52.74 -5.64
N LEU A 2 -4.75 52.73 -6.35
CA LEU A 2 -3.86 51.57 -6.38
C LEU A 2 -3.00 51.63 -5.11
N VAL A 3 -3.09 50.61 -4.26
CA VAL A 3 -2.16 50.40 -3.16
C VAL A 3 -0.93 49.71 -3.74
N GLY A 4 0.19 50.43 -3.81
CA GLY A 4 1.49 49.88 -4.16
C GLY A 4 2.02 48.99 -3.03
N MET A 5 2.13 47.69 -3.28
CA MET A 5 2.78 46.75 -2.37
C MET A 5 4.26 46.63 -2.76
N ASN A 6 5.16 47.21 -1.97
CA ASN A 6 6.60 47.04 -2.14
C ASN A 6 7.05 45.67 -1.61
N ILE A 7 6.93 44.64 -2.45
CA ILE A 7 7.33 43.26 -2.17
C ILE A 7 8.84 43.10 -2.42
N LYS A 8 9.67 43.48 -1.45
CA LYS A 8 11.14 43.27 -1.50
C LYS A 8 11.67 42.25 -0.49
N GLY A 9 10.83 41.79 0.45
CA GLY A 9 11.19 40.78 1.45
C GLY A 9 11.07 39.32 0.98
N PRO A 10 9.92 38.86 0.46
CA PRO A 10 9.68 37.42 0.28
C PRO A 10 10.43 36.79 -0.91
N ILE A 11 10.89 37.57 -1.89
CA ILE A 11 11.64 37.04 -3.05
C ILE A 11 13.04 36.56 -2.64
N ALA A 12 13.70 37.26 -1.71
CA ALA A 12 15.06 36.91 -1.29
C ALA A 12 15.11 35.54 -0.57
N THR A 13 14.11 35.26 0.26
CA THR A 13 13.98 33.97 0.96
C THR A 13 13.66 32.83 -0.01
N ILE A 14 12.81 33.07 -1.02
CA ILE A 14 12.52 32.10 -2.08
C ILE A 14 13.81 31.77 -2.87
N GLY A 15 14.62 32.78 -3.19
CA GLY A 15 15.90 32.57 -3.88
C GLY A 15 16.87 31.69 -3.09
N ALA A 16 16.99 31.90 -1.77
CA ALA A 16 17.87 31.10 -0.93
C ALA A 16 17.43 29.62 -0.84
N VAL A 17 16.12 29.37 -0.70
CA VAL A 17 15.58 27.99 -0.68
C VAL A 17 15.78 27.30 -2.03
N ALA A 18 15.60 28.01 -3.15
CA ALA A 18 15.80 27.46 -4.49
C ALA A 18 17.26 27.02 -4.74
N VAL A 19 18.25 27.80 -4.27
CA VAL A 19 19.67 27.45 -4.40
C VAL A 19 20.01 26.19 -3.61
N VAL A 20 19.52 26.09 -2.36
CA VAL A 20 19.76 24.92 -1.50
C VAL A 20 19.08 23.66 -2.07
N GLY A 21 17.82 23.78 -2.51
CA GLY A 21 17.08 22.67 -3.11
C GLY A 21 17.73 22.16 -4.40
N THR A 22 18.24 23.05 -5.25
CA THR A 22 18.94 22.68 -6.49
C THR A 22 20.26 21.94 -6.20
N GLY A 23 21.01 22.36 -5.18
CA GLY A 23 22.24 21.68 -4.77
C GLY A 23 22.00 20.24 -4.30
N LEU A 24 20.96 20.02 -3.49
CA LEU A 24 20.57 18.68 -3.02
C LEU A 24 20.05 17.78 -4.15
N PHE A 25 19.31 18.34 -5.11
CA PHE A 25 18.80 17.60 -6.27
C PHE A 25 19.92 17.07 -7.17
N LEU A 26 20.94 17.88 -7.46
CA LEU A 26 22.07 17.47 -8.30
C LEU A 26 22.92 16.35 -7.66
N LEU A 27 23.05 16.36 -6.34
CA LEU A 27 23.74 15.29 -5.61
C LEU A 27 22.98 13.95 -5.67
N ASN A 28 21.65 14.01 -5.73
CA ASN A 28 20.80 12.82 -5.82
C ASN A 28 20.79 12.23 -7.24
N VAL A 29 20.82 13.07 -8.28
CA VAL A 29 20.83 12.64 -9.68
C VAL A 29 22.13 11.94 -10.09
N SER A 30 23.23 12.22 -9.39
CA SER A 30 24.56 11.66 -9.68
C SER A 30 24.75 10.21 -9.20
N ARG A 31 23.73 9.58 -8.59
CA ARG A 31 23.81 8.23 -7.99
C ARG A 31 22.96 7.18 -8.69
N GLN A 32 22.48 7.42 -9.90
CA GLN A 32 21.67 6.44 -10.61
C GLN A 32 22.57 5.37 -11.28
N PRO A 33 22.51 4.09 -10.87
CA PRO A 33 23.20 3.02 -11.58
C PRO A 33 22.52 2.75 -12.92
N GLU A 34 23.33 2.45 -13.93
CA GLU A 34 22.88 2.14 -15.29
C GLU A 34 22.03 0.86 -15.34
N PRO A 35 20.94 0.80 -16.13
CA PRO A 35 20.23 -0.44 -16.39
C PRO A 35 21.07 -1.32 -17.33
N THR A 36 21.55 -2.45 -16.82
CA THR A 36 22.14 -3.51 -17.65
C THR A 36 21.03 -4.29 -18.35
N ALA A 37 21.11 -4.33 -19.67
CA ALA A 37 20.26 -5.16 -20.52
C ALA A 37 20.67 -6.64 -20.47
N SER A 38 19.68 -7.52 -20.40
CA SER A 38 19.73 -8.93 -20.85
C SER A 38 18.30 -9.29 -21.23
N GLY A 39 17.98 -9.78 -22.42
CA GLY A 39 18.70 -10.77 -23.21
C GLY A 39 17.83 -12.03 -23.26
N ASN A 40 17.35 -12.38 -24.46
CA ASN A 40 16.21 -13.26 -24.75
C ASN A 40 16.31 -14.74 -24.28
N THR A 41 15.10 -15.33 -24.12
CA THR A 41 14.61 -16.74 -24.18
C THR A 41 15.40 -17.65 -25.18
N PRO A 42 15.39 -19.02 -25.16
CA PRO A 42 14.28 -19.92 -24.75
C PRO A 42 14.57 -21.33 -24.16
N ALA A 43 13.47 -21.95 -23.68
CA ALA A 43 13.08 -23.37 -23.57
C ALA A 43 14.13 -24.51 -23.52
N ALA A 44 13.95 -25.41 -22.53
CA ALA A 44 14.46 -26.77 -22.57
C ALA A 44 13.34 -27.79 -22.28
N THR A 45 13.08 -28.59 -23.30
CA THR A 45 12.28 -29.81 -23.36
C THR A 45 12.79 -30.88 -22.38
N SER A 46 11.89 -31.67 -21.80
CA SER A 46 12.23 -32.97 -21.24
C SER A 46 11.18 -34.01 -21.58
N THR A 47 11.68 -35.07 -22.19
CA THR A 47 11.06 -36.24 -22.80
C THR A 47 10.46 -37.18 -21.75
N ALA A 48 9.30 -37.78 -22.03
CA ALA A 48 8.92 -39.04 -21.39
C ALA A 48 8.00 -39.90 -22.28
N THR A 49 8.53 -41.07 -22.57
CA THR A 49 8.08 -42.29 -23.23
C THR A 49 6.61 -42.71 -23.00
N ALA A 50 6.01 -43.27 -24.05
CA ALA A 50 4.73 -43.97 -24.01
C ALA A 50 4.77 -45.26 -23.17
N PRO A 51 3.62 -45.69 -22.61
CA PRO A 51 3.22 -47.06 -22.88
C PRO A 51 1.75 -47.22 -23.29
N THR A 52 1.57 -48.35 -23.96
CA THR A 52 0.38 -49.01 -24.50
C THR A 52 -0.80 -49.07 -23.53
N GLY A 53 -2.00 -49.01 -24.10
CA GLY A 53 -3.27 -48.89 -23.38
C GLY A 53 -3.70 -50.09 -22.54
N THR A 54 -4.71 -49.85 -21.70
CA THR A 54 -5.63 -50.84 -21.12
C THR A 54 -6.92 -50.09 -20.72
N ALA A 55 -8.03 -50.85 -20.77
CA ALA A 55 -9.44 -50.47 -20.77
C ALA A 55 -9.91 -49.33 -19.84
N ALA A 56 -10.91 -48.61 -20.33
CA ALA A 56 -11.67 -47.59 -19.62
C ALA A 56 -12.33 -48.15 -18.35
N VAL A 57 -11.95 -47.59 -17.21
CA VAL A 57 -12.71 -47.71 -15.95
C VAL A 57 -13.19 -46.30 -15.62
N SER A 58 -14.51 -46.15 -15.48
CA SER A 58 -15.16 -44.86 -15.18
C SER A 58 -14.57 -44.24 -13.91
N PRO A 59 -14.05 -43.00 -13.92
CA PRO A 59 -13.57 -42.35 -12.71
C PRO A 59 -14.75 -42.06 -11.77
N ALA A 60 -14.60 -42.42 -10.50
CA ALA A 60 -15.51 -41.98 -9.45
C ALA A 60 -15.49 -40.43 -9.37
N PRO A 61 -16.62 -39.77 -9.02
CA PRO A 61 -16.66 -38.32 -8.89
C PRO A 61 -15.57 -37.82 -7.94
N ALA A 62 -14.73 -36.88 -8.42
CA ALA A 62 -13.72 -36.24 -7.60
C ALA A 62 -14.40 -35.47 -6.44
N ALA A 63 -13.91 -35.65 -5.22
CA ALA A 63 -14.37 -34.87 -4.08
C ALA A 63 -14.19 -33.37 -4.37
N PRO A 64 -15.15 -32.50 -4.00
CA PRO A 64 -15.02 -31.07 -4.17
C PRO A 64 -13.72 -30.56 -3.52
N PRO A 65 -13.00 -29.61 -4.15
CA PRO A 65 -11.84 -28.99 -3.52
C PRO A 65 -12.22 -28.45 -2.15
N ALA A 66 -11.42 -28.75 -1.12
CA ALA A 66 -11.60 -28.15 0.19
C ALA A 66 -11.56 -26.62 0.06
N THR A 67 -12.56 -25.93 0.59
CA THR A 67 -12.61 -24.47 0.62
C THR A 67 -11.43 -23.95 1.42
N PRO A 68 -10.64 -22.98 0.90
CA PRO A 68 -9.56 -22.39 1.66
C PRO A 68 -10.13 -21.69 2.91
N THR A 69 -9.68 -22.11 4.09
CA THR A 69 -10.03 -21.49 5.36
C THR A 69 -9.13 -20.29 5.62
N THR A 70 -9.70 -19.08 5.68
CA THR A 70 -8.97 -17.88 6.10
C THR A 70 -8.55 -18.04 7.57
N PRO A 71 -7.25 -17.88 7.90
CA PRO A 71 -6.80 -17.92 9.28
C PRO A 71 -7.51 -16.88 10.15
N ALA A 72 -7.73 -17.20 11.43
CA ALA A 72 -8.29 -16.25 12.38
C ALA A 72 -7.36 -15.03 12.53
N PRO A 73 -7.92 -13.81 12.74
CA PRO A 73 -7.12 -12.61 12.94
C PRO A 73 -6.20 -12.73 14.17
N ARG A 74 -4.95 -12.27 14.03
CA ARG A 74 -4.01 -12.16 15.17
C ARG A 74 -4.28 -10.86 15.92
N PRO A 75 -4.33 -10.84 17.27
CA PRO A 75 -4.34 -9.59 18.02
C PRO A 75 -3.15 -8.67 17.66
N PHE A 76 -3.37 -7.36 17.74
CA PHE A 76 -2.27 -6.38 17.65
C PHE A 76 -1.51 -6.33 18.97
N ALA A 77 -0.20 -6.02 18.91
CA ALA A 77 0.55 -5.63 20.10
C ALA A 77 0.17 -4.21 20.56
N ASP A 78 0.69 -3.78 21.71
CA ASP A 78 0.41 -2.46 22.30
C ASP A 78 0.74 -1.30 21.36
N ARG A 79 1.75 -1.47 20.50
CA ARG A 79 2.05 -0.54 19.42
C ARG A 79 2.60 -1.29 18.21
N GLU A 80 1.97 -1.09 17.06
CA GLU A 80 2.41 -1.61 15.76
C GLU A 80 2.14 -0.58 14.67
N ASP A 81 3.07 -0.43 13.74
CA ASP A 81 2.99 0.49 12.61
C ASP A 81 3.01 -0.31 11.30
N PHE A 82 2.11 0.03 10.37
CA PHE A 82 2.00 -0.61 9.07
C PHE A 82 1.93 0.44 7.96
N VAL A 83 2.48 0.09 6.80
CA VAL A 83 2.49 0.93 5.60
C VAL A 83 2.08 0.12 4.37
N ALA A 84 1.42 0.77 3.42
CA ALA A 84 1.11 0.19 2.12
C ALA A 84 1.19 1.26 1.01
N ASP A 85 1.62 0.83 -0.17
CA ASP A 85 1.42 1.56 -1.42
C ASP A 85 0.31 0.87 -2.21
N ILE A 86 -0.85 1.51 -2.31
CA ILE A 86 -2.03 0.94 -2.97
C ILE A 86 -2.06 1.42 -4.43
N PRO A 87 -1.91 0.54 -5.43
CA PRO A 87 -1.96 0.94 -6.82
C PRO A 87 -3.38 1.37 -7.23
N THR A 88 -3.46 2.45 -7.99
CA THR A 88 -4.69 2.98 -8.60
C THR A 88 -4.50 3.15 -10.10
N LYS A 89 -5.57 3.54 -10.82
CA LYS A 89 -5.47 3.83 -12.26
C LYS A 89 -4.57 5.02 -12.58
N THR A 90 -4.34 5.92 -11.64
CA THR A 90 -3.68 7.23 -11.86
C THR A 90 -2.42 7.46 -11.03
N GLY A 91 -1.99 6.47 -10.24
CA GLY A 91 -0.86 6.57 -9.31
C GLY A 91 -1.00 5.58 -8.15
N ASN A 92 -0.36 5.88 -7.02
CA ASN A 92 -0.47 5.14 -5.77
C ASN A 92 -1.18 5.97 -4.70
N ILE A 93 -1.86 5.30 -3.77
CA ILE A 93 -2.25 5.87 -2.47
C ILE A 93 -1.25 5.33 -1.45
N ALA A 94 -0.46 6.20 -0.85
CA ALA A 94 0.33 5.88 0.32
C ALA A 94 -0.62 5.77 1.52
N LEU A 95 -0.59 4.65 2.21
CA LEU A 95 -1.38 4.36 3.40
C LEU A 95 -0.45 4.09 4.57
N GLU A 96 -0.62 4.84 5.65
CA GLU A 96 0.05 4.60 6.93
C GLU A 96 -0.99 4.25 7.99
N ILE A 97 -0.71 3.27 8.84
CA ILE A 97 -1.58 2.81 9.93
C ILE A 97 -0.74 2.71 11.20
N ARG A 98 -1.18 3.35 12.28
CA ARG A 98 -0.63 3.16 13.63
C ARG A 98 -1.67 2.56 14.54
N VAL A 99 -1.30 1.47 15.21
CA VAL A 99 -2.06 0.88 16.32
C VAL A 99 -1.41 1.32 17.62
N ASP A 100 -2.23 1.80 18.56
CA ASP A 100 -1.87 2.15 19.93
C ASP A 100 -2.91 1.46 20.87
N GLY A 101 -2.62 0.23 21.30
CA GLY A 101 -3.51 -0.62 22.08
C GLY A 101 -4.80 -0.99 21.33
N ALA A 102 -5.96 -0.71 21.92
CA ALA A 102 -7.27 -0.97 21.31
C ALA A 102 -7.71 0.12 20.30
N LYS A 103 -6.87 1.13 20.04
CA LYS A 103 -7.15 2.23 19.12
C LYS A 103 -6.19 2.20 17.95
N ALA A 104 -6.65 2.73 16.83
CA ALA A 104 -5.79 2.92 15.67
C ALA A 104 -6.15 4.19 14.90
N ARG A 105 -5.17 4.64 14.13
CA ARG A 105 -5.24 5.81 13.25
C ARG A 105 -4.63 5.43 11.92
N ALA A 106 -5.20 5.95 10.84
CA ALA A 106 -4.72 5.74 9.49
C ALA A 106 -4.72 7.06 8.71
N TYR A 107 -3.78 7.18 7.78
CA TYR A 107 -3.65 8.32 6.87
C TYR A 107 -3.47 7.78 5.47
N ALA A 108 -4.24 8.32 4.52
CA ALA A 108 -4.14 7.95 3.11
C ALA A 108 -3.93 9.21 2.25
N CYS A 109 -2.91 9.18 1.38
CA CYS A 109 -2.54 10.28 0.50
C CYS A 109 -2.16 9.80 -0.91
N ASP A 110 -2.62 10.49 -1.96
CA ASP A 110 -2.30 10.20 -3.36
C ASP A 110 -1.56 11.34 -4.09
N ASN A 111 -1.23 12.42 -3.40
CA ASN A 111 -0.67 13.67 -3.96
C ASN A 111 -1.51 14.29 -5.11
N LYS A 112 -2.78 13.91 -5.23
CA LYS A 112 -3.70 14.33 -6.31
C LYS A 112 -5.09 14.74 -5.80
N GLY A 113 -5.29 14.73 -4.48
CA GLY A 113 -6.50 15.23 -3.82
C GLY A 113 -7.10 14.30 -2.79
N ILE A 114 -6.61 13.05 -2.69
CA ILE A 114 -6.84 12.21 -1.52
C ILE A 114 -5.87 12.64 -0.44
N GLU A 115 -6.43 13.13 0.66
CA GLU A 115 -5.70 13.43 1.88
C GLU A 115 -6.66 13.24 3.05
N THR A 116 -6.72 12.03 3.60
CA THR A 116 -7.76 11.65 4.57
C THR A 116 -7.18 10.99 5.81
N TRP A 117 -7.75 11.35 6.95
CA TRP A 117 -7.41 10.80 8.26
C TRP A 117 -8.59 9.98 8.77
N MET A 118 -8.29 8.79 9.28
CA MET A 118 -9.28 7.87 9.82
C MET A 118 -8.84 7.41 11.20
N TRP A 119 -9.79 7.24 12.11
CA TRP A 119 -9.53 6.77 13.47
C TRP A 119 -10.59 5.76 13.90
N GLY A 120 -10.26 4.91 14.85
CA GLY A 120 -11.21 3.92 15.35
C GLY A 120 -10.58 2.86 16.22
N THR A 121 -11.08 1.63 16.10
CA THR A 121 -10.68 0.51 16.95
C THR A 121 -9.70 -0.44 16.26
N ALA A 122 -8.87 -1.06 17.10
CA ALA A 122 -7.95 -2.14 16.75
C ALA A 122 -8.15 -3.30 17.75
N GLU A 123 -9.26 -4.02 17.60
CA GLU A 123 -9.70 -5.02 18.58
C GLU A 123 -9.69 -6.41 17.96
N ASN A 124 -9.15 -7.39 18.70
CA ASN A 124 -9.11 -8.79 18.27
C ASN A 124 -8.50 -8.98 16.86
N GLY A 125 -7.49 -8.18 16.52
CA GLY A 125 -6.84 -8.23 15.21
C GLY A 125 -7.64 -7.58 14.08
N VAL A 126 -8.70 -6.83 14.38
CA VAL A 126 -9.55 -6.17 13.39
C VAL A 126 -9.44 -4.66 13.54
N LEU A 127 -9.18 -3.97 12.43
CA LEU A 127 -9.26 -2.52 12.31
C LEU A 127 -10.63 -2.12 11.80
N LYS A 128 -11.25 -1.15 12.47
CA LYS A 128 -12.44 -0.45 12.00
C LYS A 128 -12.25 1.04 12.19
N LEU A 129 -11.79 1.71 11.14
CA LEU A 129 -11.47 3.13 11.16
C LEU A 129 -12.40 3.88 10.21
N ALA A 130 -12.74 5.11 10.58
CA ALA A 130 -13.45 6.01 9.69
C ALA A 130 -13.01 7.44 9.95
N ASP A 131 -13.21 8.30 8.96
CA ASP A 131 -13.10 9.73 9.16
C ASP A 131 -14.31 10.26 9.98
N GLN A 132 -14.30 11.56 10.27
CA GLN A 132 -15.39 12.18 11.02
C GLN A 132 -16.71 12.18 10.23
N ALA A 133 -16.66 12.40 8.92
CA ALA A 133 -17.84 12.50 8.07
C ALA A 133 -18.40 11.15 7.60
N LYS A 134 -17.70 10.04 7.88
CA LYS A 134 -18.05 8.68 7.43
C LYS A 134 -18.07 8.52 5.91
N THR A 135 -17.30 9.37 5.23
CA THR A 135 -17.08 9.27 3.78
C THR A 135 -15.85 8.42 3.49
N SER A 136 -14.94 8.26 4.45
CA SER A 136 -13.75 7.41 4.33
C SER A 136 -13.72 6.35 5.43
N GLU A 137 -13.45 5.11 5.07
CA GLU A 137 -13.41 3.96 5.98
C GLU A 137 -12.24 3.05 5.64
N LEU A 138 -11.63 2.49 6.68
CA LEU A 138 -10.64 1.43 6.55
C LEU A 138 -11.06 0.25 7.43
N ASN A 139 -11.27 -0.90 6.79
CA ASN A 139 -11.54 -2.17 7.45
C ASN A 139 -10.38 -3.11 7.19
N GLY A 140 -9.70 -3.55 8.25
CA GLY A 140 -8.48 -4.35 8.13
C GLY A 140 -8.49 -5.55 9.07
N THR A 141 -7.74 -6.58 8.70
CA THR A 141 -7.53 -7.78 9.50
C THR A 141 -6.04 -8.08 9.58
N HIS A 142 -5.54 -8.26 10.80
CA HIS A 142 -4.17 -8.68 11.03
C HIS A 142 -4.00 -10.16 10.70
N GLN A 143 -3.28 -10.43 9.61
CA GLN A 143 -2.98 -11.77 9.13
C GLN A 143 -1.46 -11.96 9.10
N GLY A 144 -0.97 -12.88 9.93
CA GLY A 144 0.47 -13.08 10.11
C GLY A 144 1.13 -11.83 10.66
N ASN A 145 1.91 -11.16 9.82
CA ASN A 145 2.63 -9.92 10.15
C ASN A 145 2.18 -8.73 9.30
N THR A 146 1.01 -8.84 8.66
CA THR A 146 0.45 -7.86 7.72
C THR A 146 -0.98 -7.52 8.07
N VAL A 147 -1.44 -6.33 7.69
CA VAL A 147 -2.86 -6.00 7.74
C VAL A 147 -3.42 -6.07 6.32
N VAL A 148 -4.36 -6.97 6.11
CA VAL A 148 -5.07 -7.11 4.82
C VAL A 148 -6.45 -6.55 4.99
N GLY A 149 -6.91 -5.75 4.02
CA GLY A 149 -8.18 -5.07 4.19
C GLY A 149 -8.60 -4.25 2.99
N ASN A 150 -9.53 -3.35 3.28
CA ASN A 150 -10.21 -2.54 2.32
C ASN A 150 -10.23 -1.07 2.78
N LEU A 151 -9.86 -0.17 1.87
CA LEU A 151 -9.89 1.28 2.03
C LEU A 151 -10.97 1.85 1.10
N ARG A 152 -11.99 2.46 1.69
CA ARG A 152 -13.06 3.17 0.99
C ARG A 152 -12.89 4.68 1.19
N ILE A 153 -12.93 5.45 0.12
CA ILE A 153 -12.93 6.91 0.16
C ILE A 153 -13.99 7.42 -0.82
N ASN A 154 -15.04 8.04 -0.29
CA ASN A 154 -16.28 8.33 -1.00
C ASN A 154 -16.83 7.04 -1.66
N ASP A 155 -17.05 7.09 -2.97
CA ASP A 155 -17.56 5.96 -3.77
C ASP A 155 -16.44 5.06 -4.33
N LYS A 156 -15.18 5.34 -4.00
CA LYS A 156 -14.03 4.57 -4.48
C LYS A 156 -13.57 3.60 -3.40
N ASN A 157 -13.02 2.49 -3.86
CA ASN A 157 -12.66 1.39 -3.00
C ASN A 157 -11.41 0.67 -3.50
N TRP A 158 -10.52 0.29 -2.59
CA TRP A 158 -9.30 -0.43 -2.89
C TRP A 158 -8.98 -1.46 -1.81
N ASP A 159 -8.59 -2.65 -2.24
CA ASP A 159 -7.99 -3.62 -1.33
C ASP A 159 -6.52 -3.25 -1.08
N PHE A 160 -6.05 -3.51 0.13
CA PHE A 160 -4.68 -3.24 0.52
C PHE A 160 -4.09 -4.42 1.29
N THR A 161 -2.76 -4.50 1.22
CA THR A 161 -1.95 -5.31 2.13
C THR A 161 -0.86 -4.40 2.69
N ALA A 162 -0.97 -4.09 3.97
CA ALA A 162 -0.02 -3.26 4.68
C ALA A 162 1.00 -4.14 5.40
N VAL A 163 2.27 -3.82 5.22
CA VAL A 163 3.40 -4.51 5.83
C VAL A 163 3.93 -3.68 7.01
N PRO A 164 4.67 -4.28 7.95
CA PRO A 164 5.29 -3.50 9.02
C PRO A 164 6.22 -2.45 8.44
N GLY A 165 6.11 -1.23 8.92
CA GLY A 165 6.96 -0.13 8.46
C GLY A 165 6.74 1.12 9.28
N ALA A 166 7.76 1.98 9.34
CA ALA A 166 7.67 3.22 10.08
C ALA A 166 6.65 4.16 9.42
N THR A 167 5.75 4.71 10.21
CA THR A 167 4.86 5.79 9.79
C THR A 167 5.53 7.14 9.98
N SER A 168 5.40 8.03 9.01
CA SER A 168 5.98 9.38 9.03
C SER A 168 5.02 10.46 9.55
N VAL A 169 3.71 10.17 9.57
CA VAL A 169 2.66 11.18 9.82
C VAL A 169 2.03 11.14 11.22
N PHE A 170 2.40 10.18 12.08
CA PHE A 170 1.82 9.99 13.42
C PHE A 170 2.77 10.28 14.57
#